data_AF-A0A4Y2DHU9-F1
#
_entry.id   AF-A0A4Y2DHU9-F1
#
_cell.length_a   1.000
_cell.length_b   1.000
_cell.length_c   1.000
_cell.angle_alpha   90.00
_cell.angle_beta   90.00
_cell.angle_gamma   90.00
#
_symmetry.space_group_name_H-M   'P 1'
#
loop_
_entity.id
_entity.type
_entity.pdbx_description
1 polymer ?
#
loop_
_entity_poly.entity_id
_entity_poly.type
_entity_poly.pdbx_seq_one_letter_code
_entity_poly.pdbx_strand_id
1 'polypeptide(L)'
;MPKASQLFNEEVSKILHLKLLCKTVKEILKLLNRSKSMVYRVLTRKTPYEPKPRSGRPCVTDIRSDRRIQRMSSSQKMSVREITGASRLQISKNTLHR
;
A
#
# COMPACT_ATOMS: atom_id res chain seq x y z
N MET A 1 1.28 8.09 -5.67
CA MET A 1 -0.09 7.70 -5.27
C MET A 1 -0.89 7.29 -6.51
N PRO A 2 -1.88 6.38 -6.43
CA PRO A 2 -2.72 6.09 -7.58
C PRO A 2 -3.45 7.37 -7.97
N LYS A 3 -3.43 7.70 -9.25
CA LYS A 3 -4.03 8.95 -9.76
C LYS A 3 -5.57 8.95 -9.69
N ALA A 4 -6.18 7.79 -9.47
CA ALA A 4 -7.62 7.61 -9.44
C ALA A 4 -8.03 6.60 -8.36
N SER A 5 -9.29 6.67 -7.94
CA SER A 5 -9.93 5.68 -7.07
C SER A 5 -9.86 4.28 -7.68
N GLN A 6 -9.80 3.26 -6.82
CA GLN A 6 -9.90 1.87 -7.26
C GLN A 6 -11.24 1.62 -7.96
N LEU A 7 -11.26 0.66 -8.90
CA LEU A 7 -12.52 0.23 -9.50
C LEU A 7 -13.29 -0.61 -8.49
N PHE A 8 -14.59 -0.34 -8.37
CA PHE A 8 -15.48 -1.19 -7.60
C PHE A 8 -15.76 -2.48 -8.37
N ASN A 9 -16.06 -3.57 -7.66
CA ASN A 9 -16.35 -4.88 -8.25
C ASN A 9 -17.52 -4.81 -9.26
N GLU A 10 -18.51 -3.96 -9.00
CA GLU A 10 -19.62 -3.71 -9.92
C GLU A 10 -19.17 -3.08 -11.24
N GLU A 11 -18.26 -2.11 -11.20
CA GLU A 11 -17.72 -1.48 -12.41
C GLU A 11 -16.92 -2.48 -13.24
N VAL A 12 -16.14 -3.35 -12.58
CA VAL A 12 -15.41 -4.43 -13.24
C VAL A 12 -16.37 -5.38 -13.94
N SER A 13 -17.45 -5.80 -13.27
CA SER A 13 -18.48 -6.65 -13.85
C SER A 13 -19.18 -5.98 -15.06
N LYS A 14 -19.53 -4.70 -14.96
CA LYS A 14 -20.09 -3.91 -16.07
C LYS A 14 -19.14 -3.84 -17.27
N ILE A 15 -17.84 -3.63 -17.05
CA ILE A 15 -16.83 -3.63 -18.14
C ILE A 15 -16.80 -4.98 -18.87
N LEU A 16 -16.79 -6.08 -18.11
CA LEU A 16 -16.76 -7.43 -18.68
C LEU A 16 -18.05 -7.74 -19.45
N HIS A 17 -19.21 -7.37 -18.91
CA HIS A 17 -20.49 -7.55 -19.59
C HIS A 17 -20.57 -6.74 -20.90
N LEU A 18 -20.17 -5.47 -20.89
CA LEU A 18 -20.13 -4.64 -22.10
C LEU A 18 -19.15 -5.20 -23.15
N LYS A 19 -18.05 -5.83 -22.72
CA LYS A 19 -17.12 -6.52 -23.62
C LYS A 19 -17.77 -7.73 -24.29
N LEU A 20 -18.57 -8.51 -23.56
CA LEU A 20 -19.32 -9.64 -24.10
C LEU A 20 -20.40 -9.19 -25.10
N LEU A 21 -21.02 -8.03 -24.87
CA LEU A 21 -21.94 -7.38 -25.82
C LEU A 21 -21.24 -6.74 -27.03
N CYS A 22 -19.95 -7.03 -27.25
CA CYS A 22 -19.13 -6.52 -28.35
C CYS A 22 -19.02 -4.98 -28.43
N LYS A 23 -19.20 -4.26 -27.30
CA LYS A 23 -19.01 -2.81 -27.26
C LYS A 23 -17.54 -2.44 -27.39
N THR A 24 -17.29 -1.30 -28.05
CA THR A 24 -15.94 -0.78 -28.22
C THR A 24 -15.43 -0.15 -26.93
N VAL A 25 -14.10 -0.10 -26.75
CA VAL A 25 -13.49 0.55 -25.56
C VAL A 25 -13.90 2.02 -25.45
N LYS A 26 -14.12 2.71 -26.58
CA LYS A 26 -14.55 4.11 -26.61
C LYS A 26 -15.97 4.29 -26.07
N GLU A 27 -16.87 3.37 -26.36
CA GLU A 27 -18.24 3.38 -25.83
C GLU A 27 -18.24 3.03 -24.34
N ILE A 28 -17.50 2.00 -23.95
CA ILE A 28 -17.35 1.59 -22.54
C ILE A 28 -16.81 2.77 -21.70
N LEU A 29 -15.84 3.51 -22.24
CA LEU A 29 -15.27 4.71 -21.60
C LEU A 29 -16.34 5.77 -21.33
N LYS A 30 -17.18 6.08 -22.34
CA LYS A 30 -18.24 7.08 -22.25
C LYS A 30 -19.34 6.67 -21.28
N LEU A 31 -19.72 5.39 -21.27
CA LEU A 31 -20.77 4.86 -20.40
C LEU A 31 -20.37 4.84 -18.93
N LEU A 32 -19.11 4.51 -18.64
CA LEU A 32 -18.62 4.35 -17.27
C LEU A 32 -17.92 5.59 -16.72
N ASN A 33 -17.67 6.62 -17.53
CA ASN A 33 -16.93 7.83 -17.14
C ASN A 33 -15.58 7.53 -16.44
N ARG A 34 -14.90 6.46 -16.87
CA ARG A 34 -13.58 6.06 -16.36
C ARG A 34 -12.48 6.37 -17.37
N SER A 35 -11.22 6.21 -16.97
CA SER A 35 -10.09 6.45 -17.87
C SER A 35 -9.80 5.25 -18.78
N LYS A 36 -9.27 5.53 -19.98
CA LYS A 36 -8.93 4.52 -20.98
C LYS A 36 -8.02 3.44 -20.39
N SER A 37 -7.00 3.85 -19.63
CA SER A 37 -6.04 2.94 -19.01
C SER A 37 -6.66 1.97 -18.01
N MET A 38 -7.72 2.38 -17.28
CA MET A 38 -8.40 1.50 -16.32
C MET A 38 -9.23 0.43 -17.03
N VAL A 39 -9.95 0.81 -18.08
CA VAL A 39 -10.73 -0.14 -18.90
C VAL A 39 -9.79 -1.16 -19.55
N TYR A 40 -8.69 -0.74 -20.15
CA TYR A 40 -7.72 -1.69 -20.71
C TYR A 40 -7.13 -2.61 -19.65
N ARG A 41 -6.87 -2.12 -18.43
CA ARG A 41 -6.32 -2.92 -17.33
C ARG A 41 -7.26 -4.06 -16.93
N VAL A 42 -8.56 -3.81 -16.95
CA VAL A 42 -9.59 -4.83 -16.68
C VAL A 42 -9.68 -5.81 -17.84
N LEU A 43 -9.74 -5.31 -19.09
CA LEU A 43 -9.90 -6.16 -20.28
C LEU A 43 -8.69 -7.04 -20.60
N THR A 44 -7.48 -6.61 -20.27
CA THR A 44 -6.24 -7.37 -20.54
C THR A 44 -5.87 -8.35 -19.43
N ARG A 45 -6.39 -8.17 -18.21
CA ARG A 45 -6.11 -9.08 -17.10
C ARG A 45 -7.11 -10.21 -17.07
N LYS A 46 -6.62 -11.45 -17.02
CA LYS A 46 -7.44 -12.67 -16.87
C LYS A 46 -8.03 -12.82 -15.46
N THR A 47 -7.48 -12.12 -14.47
CA THR A 47 -7.91 -12.20 -13.07
C THR A 47 -8.53 -10.88 -12.59
N PRO A 48 -9.54 -10.94 -11.69
CA PRO A 48 -10.09 -9.75 -11.05
C PRO A 48 -8.99 -8.91 -10.43
N TYR A 49 -9.11 -7.57 -10.53
CA TYR A 49 -8.11 -6.66 -10.00
C TYR A 49 -8.19 -6.63 -8.46
N GLU A 50 -7.45 -7.52 -7.81
CA GLU A 50 -7.06 -7.33 -6.42
C GLU A 50 -5.68 -6.64 -6.41
N PRO A 51 -5.62 -5.32 -6.13
CA PRO A 51 -4.34 -4.68 -5.93
C PRO A 51 -3.70 -5.29 -4.69
N LYS A 52 -2.46 -5.76 -4.82
CA LYS A 52 -1.67 -6.17 -3.66
C LYS A 52 -1.69 -5.06 -2.60
N PRO A 53 -1.88 -5.39 -1.31
CA PRO A 53 -1.79 -4.39 -0.26
C PRO A 53 -0.42 -3.73 -0.32
N ARG A 54 -0.38 -2.43 -0.03
CA ARG A 54 0.90 -1.72 0.03
C ARG A 54 1.69 -2.23 1.22
N SER A 55 2.96 -2.56 1.01
CA SER A 55 3.89 -3.05 2.03
C SER A 55 4.30 -2.01 3.09
N GLY A 56 3.59 -0.88 3.18
CA GLY A 56 3.94 0.25 4.03
C GLY A 56 5.27 0.92 3.64
N ARG A 57 5.64 1.95 4.39
CA ARG A 57 6.98 2.55 4.32
C ARG A 57 7.94 1.69 5.14
N PRO A 58 9.17 1.41 4.65
CA PRO A 58 10.17 0.71 5.44
C PRO A 58 10.42 1.41 6.78
N CYS A 59 10.68 0.64 7.83
CA CYS A 59 11.09 1.18 9.12
C CYS A 59 12.41 1.95 8.99
N VAL A 60 12.57 2.98 9.81
CA VAL A 60 13.79 3.79 9.89
C VAL A 60 14.96 2.99 10.48
N THR A 61 14.64 1.95 11.26
CA THR A 61 15.58 1.06 11.94
C THR A 61 15.75 -0.26 11.21
N ASP A 62 16.95 -0.82 11.31
CA ASP A 62 17.27 -2.17 10.85
C ASP A 62 16.99 -3.21 11.95
N ILE A 63 16.88 -4.48 11.56
CA ILE A 63 16.56 -5.59 12.48
C ILE A 63 17.60 -5.72 13.63
N ARG A 64 18.85 -5.26 13.40
CA ARG A 64 19.90 -5.30 14.43
C ARG A 64 19.72 -4.19 15.46
N SER A 65 19.39 -2.98 15.04
CA SER A 65 19.12 -1.87 15.96
C SER A 65 17.89 -2.12 16.80
N ASP A 66 16.81 -2.65 16.22
CA ASP A 66 15.60 -3.01 16.97
C ASP A 66 15.92 -4.01 18.10
N ARG A 67 16.71 -5.04 17.80
CA ARG A 67 17.17 -6.02 18.80
C ARG A 67 18.10 -5.41 19.86
N ARG A 68 18.86 -4.37 19.52
CA ARG A 68 19.71 -3.66 20.49
C ARG A 68 18.84 -2.82 21.43
N ILE A 69 17.89 -2.08 20.87
CA ILE A 69 16.92 -1.25 21.60
C ILE A 69 16.07 -2.11 22.54
N GLN A 70 15.55 -3.25 22.08
CA GLN A 70 14.79 -4.19 22.91
C GLN A 70 15.61 -4.69 24.11
N ARG A 71 16.87 -5.11 23.89
CA ARG A 71 17.76 -5.55 24.97
C ARG A 71 18.05 -4.43 25.98
N MET A 72 18.29 -3.22 25.49
CA MET A 72 18.52 -2.05 26.32
C MET A 72 17.30 -1.72 27.18
N SER A 73 16.10 -1.75 26.59
CA SER A 73 14.84 -1.52 27.31
C SER A 73 14.49 -2.64 28.30
N SER A 74 14.86 -3.89 28.02
CA SER A 74 14.50 -5.04 28.87
C SER A 74 15.45 -5.26 30.04
N SER A 75 16.72 -4.90 29.89
CA SER A 75 17.78 -5.21 30.87
C SER A 75 18.00 -4.12 31.92
N GLN A 76 17.65 -2.87 31.63
CA GLN A 76 17.94 -1.74 32.50
C GLN A 76 16.72 -0.81 32.59
N LYS A 77 16.53 -0.16 33.74
CA LYS A 77 15.60 0.98 33.89
C LYS A 77 16.19 2.22 33.22
N MET A 78 16.28 2.21 31.89
CA MET A 78 16.70 3.37 31.11
C MET A 78 15.50 4.16 30.61
N SER A 79 15.65 5.48 30.63
CA SER A 79 14.73 6.39 29.97
C SER A 79 14.89 6.32 28.45
N VAL A 80 13.83 6.69 27.74
CA VAL A 80 13.82 6.78 26.26
C VAL A 80 15.00 7.62 25.74
N ARG A 81 15.33 8.73 26.44
CA ARG A 81 16.41 9.63 26.03
C ARG A 81 17.78 8.95 26.11
N GLU A 82 18.01 8.14 27.14
CA GLU A 82 19.24 7.36 27.30
C GLU A 82 19.33 6.27 26.23
N ILE A 83 18.21 5.61 25.91
CA ILE A 83 18.15 4.59 24.85
C ILE A 83 18.43 5.20 23.47
N THR A 84 17.82 6.35 23.13
CA THR A 84 18.11 7.04 21.86
C THR A 84 19.57 7.48 21.80
N GLY A 85 20.10 8.08 22.87
CA GLY A 85 21.50 8.52 22.92
C GLY A 85 22.49 7.37 22.78
N ALA A 86 22.27 6.26 23.49
CA ALA A 86 23.16 5.11 23.48
C ALA A 86 23.00 4.24 22.22
N SER A 87 21.82 4.20 21.61
CA SER A 87 21.60 3.53 20.32
C SER A 87 22.32 4.23 19.16
N ARG A 88 22.65 5.53 19.30
CA ARG A 88 23.28 6.39 18.26
C ARG A 88 22.44 6.51 16.98
N LEU A 89 21.12 6.38 17.10
CA LEU A 89 20.21 6.42 15.97
C LEU A 89 19.30 7.63 16.09
N GLN A 90 19.00 8.29 14.96
CA GLN A 90 18.08 9.42 14.91
C GLN A 90 16.63 8.91 14.87
N ILE A 91 16.17 8.37 15.99
CA ILE A 91 14.86 7.72 16.13
C ILE A 91 13.95 8.59 17.01
N SER A 92 12.69 8.73 16.59
CA SER A 92 11.69 9.44 17.38
C SER A 92 11.26 8.63 18.61
N LYS A 93 10.84 9.30 19.69
CA LYS A 93 10.28 8.65 20.89
C LYS A 93 9.12 7.70 20.55
N ASN A 94 8.27 8.07 19.58
CA ASN A 94 7.13 7.26 19.18
C ASN A 94 7.54 5.94 18.52
N THR A 95 8.69 5.92 17.83
CA THR A 95 9.23 4.70 17.22
C THR A 95 9.75 3.72 18.27
N LEU A 96 10.22 4.21 19.43
CA LEU A 96 10.68 3.36 20.54
C LEU A 96 9.54 2.74 21.36
N HIS A 97 8.36 3.37 21.36
CA HIS A 97 7.17 2.87 22.07
C HIS A 97 6.27 1.95 21.23
N ARG A 98 6.58 1.79 19.94
CA ARG A 98 5.81 0.97 19.00
C ARG A 98 6.12 -0.51 19.19
#